data_AF-A0A495KR78-F1
#
_entry.id   AF-A0A495KR78-F1
#
_cell.length_a   1.000
_cell.length_b   1.000
_cell.length_c   1.000
_cell.angle_alpha   90.00
_cell.angle_beta   90.00
_cell.angle_gamma   90.00
#
_symmetry.space_group_name_H-M   'P 1'
#
loop_
_entity.id
_entity.type
_entity.pdbx_description
1 polymer ?
#
loop_
_entity_poly.entity_id
_entity_poly.type
_entity_poly.pdbx_seq_one_letter_code
_entity_poly.pdbx_strand_id
1 'polypeptide(L)'
;MEKLFTEINKRNVHYGNYVEQIKDLFARKQESLKKQDDKFFSKYWQVYAWAAIIGFKNDKREEGADLPFQSSFQYQMITNGSDTIANGLLLMAIGKVKTKEVKDILNSRKLLTVISEYAEGGAKHILEIRQTPGFERKFDSPDDYLIEIIKRK
;
A
#
# COMPACT_ATOMS: atom_id res chain seq x y z
N MET A 1 -5.04 19.57 10.93
CA MET A 1 -4.24 18.71 10.04
C MET A 1 -2.91 18.33 10.67
N GLU A 2 -2.11 19.28 11.16
CA GLU A 2 -0.78 19.03 11.74
C GLU A 2 -0.78 17.98 12.89
N LYS A 3 -1.77 18.03 13.78
CA LYS A 3 -1.98 17.04 14.85
C LYS A 3 -2.25 15.62 14.31
N LEU A 4 -3.04 15.50 13.23
CA LEU A 4 -3.36 14.22 12.60
C LEU A 4 -2.11 13.60 11.95
N PHE A 5 -1.35 14.39 11.20
CA PHE A 5 -0.10 13.93 10.59
C PHE A 5 0.92 13.49 11.62
N THR A 6 1.06 14.24 12.71
CA THR A 6 1.96 13.87 13.81
C THR A 6 1.56 12.54 14.44
N GLU A 7 0.25 12.31 14.60
CA GLU A 7 -0.27 11.07 15.16
C GLU A 7 -0.09 9.89 14.20
N ILE A 8 -0.46 10.06 12.93
CA ILE A 8 -0.37 9.00 11.90
C ILE A 8 1.08 8.61 11.65
N ASN A 9 1.99 9.58 11.52
CA ASN A 9 3.39 9.32 11.24
C ASN A 9 4.06 8.46 12.31
N LYS A 10 3.60 8.51 13.57
CA LYS A 10 4.13 7.71 14.68
C LYS A 10 3.57 6.29 14.76
N ARG A 11 2.61 5.93 13.90
CA ARG A 11 1.97 4.60 13.92
C ARG A 11 2.59 3.68 12.88
N ASN A 12 2.76 2.41 13.25
CA ASN A 12 3.00 1.33 12.31
C ASN A 12 1.71 1.04 11.54
N VAL A 13 1.86 0.56 10.30
CA VAL A 13 0.72 0.11 9.50
C VAL A 13 0.49 -1.38 9.72
N HIS A 14 -0.76 -1.80 9.58
CA HIS A 14 -1.13 -3.21 9.63
C HIS A 14 -1.46 -3.67 8.22
N TYR A 15 -1.34 -4.96 7.95
CA TYR A 15 -1.64 -5.51 6.62
C TYR A 15 -1.98 -7.00 6.72
N GLY A 16 -2.60 -7.52 5.66
CA GLY A 16 -3.07 -8.90 5.59
C GLY A 16 -2.14 -9.84 4.83
N ASN A 17 -2.66 -11.04 4.55
CA ASN A 17 -1.90 -12.13 3.93
C ASN A 17 -1.50 -11.83 2.48
N TYR A 18 -2.32 -11.11 1.73
CA TYR A 18 -2.01 -10.79 0.34
C TYR A 18 -0.87 -9.78 0.25
N VAL A 19 -0.87 -8.75 1.11
CA VAL A 19 0.25 -7.81 1.21
C VAL A 19 1.54 -8.53 1.63
N GLU A 20 1.46 -9.49 2.57
CA GLU A 20 2.61 -10.29 2.98
C GLU A 20 3.16 -11.13 1.81
N GLN A 21 2.29 -11.79 1.05
CA GLN A 21 2.68 -12.59 -0.11
C GLN A 21 3.38 -11.75 -1.18
N ILE A 22 2.83 -10.59 -1.53
CA ILE A 22 3.50 -9.73 -2.52
C ILE A 22 4.86 -9.26 -1.98
N LYS A 23 4.96 -8.89 -0.70
CA LYS A 23 6.22 -8.47 -0.06
C LYS A 23 7.30 -9.55 -0.18
N ASP A 24 6.95 -10.80 0.09
CA ASP A 24 7.87 -11.94 -0.03
C ASP A 24 8.29 -12.20 -1.47
N LEU A 25 7.37 -12.07 -2.44
CA LEU A 25 7.71 -12.17 -3.87
C LEU A 25 8.75 -11.12 -4.28
N PHE A 26 8.65 -9.89 -3.78
CA PHE A 26 9.67 -8.85 -4.02
C PHE A 26 10.99 -9.14 -3.34
N ALA A 27 10.97 -9.58 -2.08
CA ALA A 27 12.18 -9.84 -1.30
C ALA A 27 13.05 -10.93 -1.96
N ARG A 28 12.44 -12.05 -2.38
CA ARG A 28 13.15 -13.15 -3.06
C ARG A 28 13.81 -12.70 -4.36
N LYS A 29 13.18 -11.79 -5.11
CA LYS A 29 13.76 -11.28 -6.36
C LYS A 29 14.94 -10.34 -6.11
N GLN A 30 14.92 -9.52 -5.06
CA GLN A 30 16.08 -8.69 -4.70
C GLN A 30 17.32 -9.53 -4.36
N GLU A 31 17.15 -10.65 -3.66
CA GLU A 31 18.26 -11.58 -3.38
C GLU A 31 18.90 -12.13 -4.66
N SER A 32 18.10 -12.36 -5.70
CA SER A 32 18.57 -12.86 -7.00
C SER A 32 19.26 -11.81 -7.89
N LEU A 33 19.07 -10.51 -7.63
CA LEU A 33 19.51 -9.39 -8.49
C LEU A 33 20.79 -8.67 -8.02
N LYS A 34 21.66 -9.31 -7.23
CA LYS A 34 22.87 -8.64 -6.71
C LYS A 34 23.78 -8.06 -7.82
N LYS A 35 24.08 -6.76 -7.67
CA LYS A 35 25.08 -5.92 -8.37
C LYS A 35 24.67 -5.31 -9.72
N GLN A 36 23.76 -4.33 -9.74
CA GLN A 36 24.03 -3.06 -10.46
C GLN A 36 23.00 -1.92 -10.26
N ASP A 37 21.80 -2.16 -9.71
CA ASP A 37 20.78 -1.09 -9.53
C ASP A 37 20.26 -1.00 -8.08
N ASP A 38 21.14 -0.59 -7.16
CA ASP A 38 20.94 -0.55 -5.71
C ASP A 38 19.91 0.46 -5.15
N LYS A 39 18.98 1.00 -5.96
CA LYS A 39 18.14 2.13 -5.49
C LYS A 39 16.64 2.05 -5.66
N PHE A 40 16.08 1.02 -6.30
CA PHE A 40 14.67 1.16 -6.67
C PHE A 40 13.63 0.73 -5.63
N PHE A 41 13.94 -0.17 -4.67
CA PHE A 41 13.00 -0.55 -3.60
C PHE A 41 13.62 -1.00 -2.27
N SER A 42 14.53 -0.23 -1.68
CA SER A 42 15.19 -0.64 -0.43
C SER A 42 14.27 -0.72 0.81
N LYS A 43 12.96 -0.47 0.69
CA LYS A 43 12.06 -0.32 1.84
C LYS A 43 10.65 -0.89 1.57
N TYR A 44 10.23 -1.86 2.40
CA TYR A 44 8.92 -2.53 2.37
C TYR A 44 7.70 -1.60 2.34
N TRP A 45 7.84 -0.34 2.74
CA TRP A 45 6.76 0.65 2.67
C TRP A 45 6.28 0.93 1.24
N GLN A 46 7.15 0.79 0.24
CA GLN A 46 6.80 1.07 -1.16
C GLN A 46 5.81 0.04 -1.69
N VAL A 47 6.04 -1.25 -1.42
CA VAL A 47 5.12 -2.34 -1.82
C VAL A 47 3.73 -2.11 -1.22
N TYR A 48 3.69 -1.78 0.08
CA TYR A 48 2.44 -1.45 0.77
C TYR A 48 1.73 -0.24 0.14
N ALA A 49 2.45 0.87 -0.08
CA ALA A 49 1.86 2.09 -0.63
C ALA A 49 1.32 1.88 -2.06
N TRP A 50 2.06 1.16 -2.90
CA TRP A 50 1.62 0.87 -4.27
C TRP A 50 0.43 -0.08 -4.32
N ALA A 51 0.41 -1.11 -3.47
CA ALA A 51 -0.76 -1.98 -3.33
C ALA A 51 -1.99 -1.17 -2.91
N ALA A 52 -1.86 -0.26 -1.94
CA ALA A 52 -2.95 0.60 -1.52
C ALA A 52 -3.47 1.49 -2.66
N ILE A 53 -2.58 2.14 -3.41
CA ILE A 53 -2.97 2.98 -4.56
C ILE A 53 -3.71 2.15 -5.63
N ILE A 54 -3.21 0.95 -5.97
CA ILE A 54 -3.89 0.06 -6.92
C ILE A 54 -5.26 -0.36 -6.40
N GLY A 55 -5.37 -0.64 -5.10
CA GLY A 55 -6.64 -0.92 -4.44
C GLY A 55 -7.61 0.23 -4.58
N PHE A 56 -7.21 1.46 -4.23
CA PHE A 56 -8.06 2.64 -4.37
C PHE A 56 -8.46 2.89 -5.83
N LYS A 57 -7.51 2.79 -6.77
CA LYS A 57 -7.74 3.01 -8.21
C LYS A 57 -8.80 2.06 -8.77
N ASN A 58 -8.76 0.79 -8.37
CA ASN A 58 -9.68 -0.24 -8.86
C ASN A 58 -10.89 -0.47 -7.94
N ASP A 59 -11.07 0.39 -6.93
CA ASP A 59 -12.05 0.27 -5.85
C ASP A 59 -12.12 -1.13 -5.20
N LYS A 60 -10.94 -1.72 -4.99
CA LYS A 60 -10.76 -3.02 -4.33
C LYS A 60 -10.43 -2.81 -2.86
N ARG A 61 -11.48 -2.76 -2.03
CA ARG A 61 -11.37 -2.73 -0.57
C ARG A 61 -11.77 -4.09 0.00
N GLU A 62 -10.91 -4.66 0.84
CA GLU A 62 -11.26 -5.84 1.64
C GLU A 62 -11.74 -5.35 3.01
N GLU A 63 -12.99 -4.88 3.09
CA GLU A 63 -13.56 -4.29 4.31
C GLU A 63 -13.69 -5.35 5.42
N GLY A 64 -13.16 -5.04 6.61
CA GLY A 64 -13.12 -6.00 7.71
C GLY A 64 -12.10 -7.13 7.52
N ALA A 65 -11.14 -6.97 6.60
CA ALA A 65 -10.04 -7.91 6.45
C ALA A 65 -9.30 -8.13 7.79
N ASP A 66 -8.87 -9.36 8.01
CA ASP A 66 -7.92 -9.65 9.08
C ASP A 66 -6.55 -9.08 8.68
N LEU A 67 -5.99 -8.23 9.55
CA LEU A 67 -4.72 -7.54 9.36
C LEU A 67 -3.72 -7.95 10.46
N PRO A 68 -3.36 -9.24 10.55
CA PRO A 68 -2.61 -9.78 11.68
C PRO A 68 -1.15 -9.32 11.69
N PHE A 69 -0.63 -8.88 10.55
CA PHE A 69 0.76 -8.45 10.44
C PHE A 69 0.90 -6.96 10.71
N GLN A 70 1.99 -6.61 11.39
CA GLN A 70 2.39 -5.24 11.63
C GLN A 70 3.67 -4.94 10.86
N SER A 71 3.76 -3.75 10.27
CA SER A 71 4.98 -3.31 9.58
C SER A 71 6.13 -3.07 10.55
N SER A 72 7.35 -3.34 10.11
CA SER A 72 8.57 -2.90 10.80
C SER A 72 8.82 -1.39 10.68
N PHE A 73 8.09 -0.71 9.80
CA PHE A 73 8.18 0.73 9.56
C PHE A 73 6.95 1.47 10.10
N GLN A 74 7.14 2.73 10.47
CA GLN A 74 6.04 3.65 10.76
C GLN A 74 5.57 4.37 9.49
N TYR A 75 4.33 4.87 9.46
CA TYR A 75 3.79 5.61 8.32
C TYR A 75 4.69 6.80 7.91
N GLN A 76 5.44 7.38 8.85
CA GLN A 76 6.46 8.39 8.58
C GLN A 76 7.45 7.97 7.48
N MET A 77 7.75 6.68 7.32
CA MET A 77 8.64 6.21 6.26
C MET A 77 8.05 6.41 4.85
N ILE A 78 6.72 6.36 4.72
CA ILE A 78 6.02 6.72 3.48
C ILE A 78 6.12 8.23 3.29
N THR A 79 5.82 9.02 4.33
CA THR A 79 5.90 10.49 4.30
C THR A 79 7.31 10.99 3.92
N ASN A 80 8.35 10.43 4.53
CA ASN A 80 9.75 10.75 4.23
C ASN A 80 10.17 10.28 2.83
N GLY A 81 9.57 9.20 2.33
CA GLY A 81 9.85 8.67 0.99
C GLY A 81 9.15 9.46 -0.12
N SER A 82 7.93 9.91 0.12
CA SER A 82 7.16 10.80 -0.75
C SER A 82 5.97 11.38 0.00
N ASP A 83 6.05 12.67 0.33
CA ASP A 83 4.96 13.41 0.98
C ASP A 83 3.68 13.40 0.11
N THR A 84 3.83 13.48 -1.22
CA THR A 84 2.70 13.39 -2.16
C THR A 84 1.98 12.05 -2.07
N ILE A 85 2.71 10.92 -2.00
CA ILE A 85 2.09 9.60 -1.84
C ILE A 85 1.41 9.49 -0.47
N ALA A 86 2.08 9.91 0.59
CA ALA A 86 1.53 9.86 1.94
C ALA A 86 0.25 10.69 2.08
N ASN A 87 0.24 11.91 1.55
CA ASN A 87 -0.92 12.81 1.54
C ASN A 87 -2.04 12.26 0.65
N GLY A 88 -1.69 11.73 -0.53
CA GLY A 88 -2.65 11.12 -1.45
C GLY A 88 -3.38 9.93 -0.82
N LEU A 89 -2.65 9.02 -0.17
CA LEU A 89 -3.22 7.88 0.56
C LEU A 89 -4.20 8.33 1.65
N LEU A 90 -3.83 9.36 2.43
CA LEU A 90 -4.71 9.90 3.47
C LEU A 90 -5.96 10.55 2.88
N LEU A 91 -5.83 11.35 1.82
CA LEU A 91 -6.96 11.97 1.15
C LEU A 91 -7.91 10.92 0.56
N MET A 92 -7.38 9.89 -0.10
CA MET A 92 -8.19 8.77 -0.62
C MET A 92 -8.89 8.02 0.51
N ALA A 93 -8.20 7.77 1.62
CA ALA A 93 -8.79 7.12 2.79
C ALA A 93 -9.92 7.96 3.40
N ILE A 94 -9.70 9.26 3.62
CA ILE A 94 -10.72 10.22 4.09
C ILE A 94 -11.96 10.16 3.21
N GLY A 95 -11.79 10.15 1.88
CA GLY A 95 -12.89 10.06 0.91
C GLY A 95 -13.67 8.74 0.96
N LYS A 96 -13.12 7.69 1.59
CA LYS A 96 -13.76 6.38 1.75
C LYS A 96 -14.31 6.15 3.17
N VAL A 97 -14.01 7.02 4.14
CA VAL A 97 -14.56 6.89 5.49
C VAL A 97 -16.07 7.17 5.48
N LYS A 98 -16.86 6.13 5.73
CA LYS A 98 -18.28 6.28 6.04
C LYS A 98 -18.45 6.55 7.55
N THR A 99 -18.98 7.71 7.90
CA THR A 99 -19.31 8.09 9.28
C THR A 99 -20.43 9.13 9.33
N LYS A 100 -21.15 9.19 10.45
CA LYS A 100 -22.14 10.23 10.77
C LYS A 100 -21.52 11.43 11.48
N GLU A 101 -20.34 11.27 12.06
CA GLU A 101 -19.69 12.31 12.88
C GLU A 101 -18.35 12.76 12.27
N VAL A 102 -18.17 14.07 12.15
CA VAL A 102 -16.96 14.69 11.57
C VAL A 102 -15.69 14.27 12.30
N LYS A 103 -15.76 14.06 13.62
CA LYS A 103 -14.60 13.66 14.44
C LYS A 103 -14.00 12.31 14.01
N ASP A 104 -14.81 11.42 13.43
CA ASP A 104 -14.36 10.10 13.00
C ASP A 104 -13.72 10.12 11.62
N ILE A 105 -13.93 11.18 10.84
CA ILE A 105 -13.30 11.38 9.52
C ILE A 105 -11.79 11.51 9.68
N LEU A 106 -11.34 12.17 10.75
CA LEU A 106 -9.94 12.42 11.05
C LEU A 106 -9.38 11.45 12.11
N ASN A 107 -10.03 10.31 12.32
CA ASN A 107 -9.52 9.29 13.24
C ASN A 107 -8.33 8.56 12.60
N SER A 108 -7.14 8.75 13.17
CA SER A 108 -5.89 8.19 12.64
C SER A 108 -5.92 6.68 12.46
N ARG A 109 -6.48 5.92 13.42
CA ARG A 109 -6.57 4.47 13.36
C ARG A 109 -7.51 4.05 12.24
N LYS A 110 -8.69 4.66 12.15
CA LYS A 110 -9.66 4.36 11.09
C LYS A 110 -9.10 4.63 9.70
N LEU A 111 -8.39 5.75 9.52
CA LEU A 111 -7.74 6.08 8.26
C LEU A 111 -6.67 5.05 7.88
N LEU A 112 -5.82 4.67 8.82
CA LEU A 112 -4.81 3.64 8.58
C LEU A 112 -5.43 2.28 8.27
N THR A 113 -6.51 1.89 8.96
CA THR A 113 -7.27 0.67 8.66
C THR A 113 -7.83 0.72 7.24
N VAL A 114 -8.47 1.82 6.82
CA VAL A 114 -8.98 1.96 5.45
C VAL A 114 -7.86 1.82 4.42
N ILE A 115 -6.71 2.46 4.64
CA ILE A 115 -5.55 2.30 3.75
C ILE A 115 -5.10 0.85 3.70
N SER A 116 -5.06 0.16 4.84
CA SER A 116 -4.62 -1.23 4.96
C SER A 116 -5.56 -2.19 4.24
N GLU A 117 -6.88 -1.99 4.34
CA GLU A 117 -7.89 -2.79 3.63
C GLU A 117 -7.83 -2.58 2.11
N TYR A 118 -7.52 -1.36 1.67
CA TYR A 118 -7.25 -1.09 0.25
C TYR A 118 -5.90 -1.65 -0.20
N ALA A 119 -4.88 -1.65 0.67
CA ALA A 119 -3.62 -2.32 0.39
C ALA A 119 -3.82 -3.82 0.18
N GLU A 120 -4.64 -4.43 1.03
CA GLU A 120 -4.98 -5.85 0.94
C GLU A 120 -5.77 -6.17 -0.34
N GLY A 121 -6.80 -5.38 -0.66
CA GLY A 121 -7.57 -5.57 -1.90
C GLY A 121 -6.74 -5.30 -3.16
N GLY A 122 -5.83 -4.32 -3.13
CA GLY A 122 -4.88 -4.09 -4.21
C GLY A 122 -3.85 -5.21 -4.35
N ALA A 123 -3.35 -5.76 -3.26
CA ALA A 123 -2.44 -6.90 -3.26
C ALA A 123 -3.09 -8.15 -3.84
N LYS A 124 -4.34 -8.44 -3.43
CA LYS A 124 -5.14 -9.51 -4.02
C LYS A 124 -5.31 -9.31 -5.53
N HIS A 125 -5.64 -8.10 -5.96
CA HIS A 125 -5.79 -7.79 -7.39
C HIS A 125 -4.48 -8.00 -8.17
N ILE A 126 -3.33 -7.64 -7.60
CA ILE A 126 -2.02 -7.92 -8.19
C ILE A 126 -1.80 -9.42 -8.35
N LEU A 127 -2.09 -10.22 -7.31
CA LEU A 127 -1.94 -11.67 -7.36
C LEU A 127 -2.88 -12.30 -8.40
N GLU A 128 -4.12 -11.83 -8.54
CA GLU A 128 -5.06 -12.24 -9.59
C GLU A 128 -4.49 -11.97 -11.00
N ILE A 129 -3.88 -10.80 -11.23
CA ILE A 129 -3.23 -10.48 -12.51
C ILE A 129 -2.09 -11.47 -12.78
N ARG A 130 -1.28 -11.79 -11.76
CA ARG A 130 -0.14 -12.73 -11.90
C ARG A 130 -0.57 -14.17 -12.15
N GLN A 131 -1.82 -14.54 -11.82
CA GLN A 131 -2.39 -15.84 -12.16
C GLN A 131 -2.84 -15.93 -13.63
N THR A 132 -2.86 -14.82 -14.37
CA THR A 132 -3.20 -14.83 -15.80
C THR A 132 -2.04 -15.40 -16.62
N PRO A 133 -2.28 -16.35 -17.55
CA PRO A 133 -1.22 -16.91 -18.39
C PRO A 133 -0.42 -15.83 -19.12
N GLY A 134 0.90 -15.86 -18.99
CA GLY A 134 1.82 -14.88 -19.57
C GLY A 134 2.08 -13.63 -18.72
N PHE A 135 1.43 -13.49 -17.56
CA PHE A 135 1.61 -12.37 -16.62
C PHE A 135 2.24 -12.79 -15.28
N GLU A 136 2.79 -13.99 -15.19
CA GLU A 136 3.34 -14.57 -13.95
C GLU A 136 4.47 -13.72 -13.35
N ARG A 137 5.16 -12.96 -14.21
CA ARG A 137 6.26 -12.05 -13.86
C ARG A 137 5.85 -10.57 -13.79
N LYS A 138 4.57 -10.24 -13.99
CA LYS A 138 4.08 -8.86 -13.85
C LYS A 138 4.10 -8.45 -12.38
N PHE A 139 4.41 -7.17 -12.13
CA PHE A 139 4.69 -6.67 -10.78
C PHE A 139 5.91 -7.37 -10.18
N ASP A 140 6.94 -7.58 -10.98
CA ASP A 140 8.26 -7.93 -10.45
C ASP A 140 9.23 -6.73 -10.52
N SER A 141 8.77 -5.58 -11.02
CA SER A 141 9.53 -4.35 -11.14
C SER A 141 8.69 -3.13 -10.71
N PRO A 142 9.33 -2.01 -10.30
CA PRO A 142 8.64 -0.75 -10.01
C PRO A 142 7.77 -0.26 -11.17
N ASP A 143 8.28 -0.43 -12.39
CA ASP A 143 7.64 0.09 -13.58
C ASP A 143 6.29 -0.57 -13.82
N ASP A 144 6.14 -1.85 -13.47
CA ASP A 144 4.86 -2.55 -13.58
C ASP A 144 3.76 -1.88 -12.74
N TYR A 145 4.12 -1.39 -11.54
CA TYR A 145 3.20 -0.65 -10.68
C TYR A 145 2.84 0.70 -11.27
N LEU A 146 3.85 1.45 -11.73
CA LEU A 146 3.63 2.77 -12.35
C LEU A 146 2.79 2.64 -13.61
N ILE A 147 3.08 1.66 -14.47
CA ILE A 147 2.31 1.34 -15.66
C ILE A 147 0.88 0.99 -15.28
N GLU A 148 0.67 0.14 -14.27
CA GLU A 148 -0.67 -0.21 -13.81
C GLU A 148 -1.41 1.03 -13.31
N ILE A 149 -0.76 1.95 -12.61
CA ILE A 149 -1.41 3.16 -12.07
C ILE A 149 -1.74 4.16 -13.18
N ILE A 150 -0.82 4.39 -14.12
CA ILE A 150 -0.93 5.42 -15.16
C ILE A 150 -1.83 4.95 -16.32
N LYS A 151 -1.88 3.65 -16.63
CA LYS A 151 -2.80 3.14 -17.65
C LYS A 151 -4.24 3.43 -17.25
N ARG A 152 -4.83 4.43 -17.91
CA ARG A 152 -6.27 4.68 -17.90
C ARG A 152 -6.92 3.60 -18.76
N LYS A 153 -7.89 2.88 -18.19
CA LYS A 153 -8.82 2.07 -18.96
C LYS A 153 -9.89 2.99 -19.54
#